data_AF-A0A7S1WWI7-F1
#
_entry.id   AF-A0A7S1WWI7-F1
#
_cell.length_a   1.000
_cell.length_b   1.000
_cell.length_c   1.000
_cell.angle_alpha   90.00
_cell.angle_beta   90.00
_cell.angle_gamma   90.00
#
_symmetry.space_group_name_H-M   'P 1'
#
loop_
_entity.id
_entity.type
_entity.pdbx_description
1 polymer ?
#
loop_
_entity_poly.entity_id
_entity_poly.type
_entity_poly.pdbx_seq_one_letter_code
_entity_poly.pdbx_strand_id
1 'polypeptide(L)'
;KGGGYKGGSAYGGKGKDAGGKGKGFDDGCYLTSAVLRAFMPRGYTCFVFEDGAGSTVSVVMRGFLKFTGLTATDEDEESGATKATDAFMFSGYTRADASRFAVTEKSNGENGKYTARRVFGEWYCFAGSKNTGMAWRIGCDAPSIYPVPGDTGCEPAAADAKLPPVGPKIVRHIHELLTAMPEGSRADYLEAIGAERLTVMFEFNDPTHEHIFPIHEVLADHVSLLDRKGLPLPQRKAFALFDKHSVRHVPCTVYDDMGKLEEVMEGVRASTDTEGVVIYLERTDDTPVGLVKVKSDHYVIARRTRETLRSTLVTPVVKGAQVPEALKKAEKQLRQGMKELTHLSGCKEHHEEWAEFAIAFARYWAELYRAGDADARKKLLAEYSERYGSLYHRFLSLWQQGEVPVPPPAPPPADGRDGRQRCRAARRGRQHE
;
A
#
# COMPACT_ATOMS: atom_id res chain seq x y z
N LYS A 1 -0.64 22.64 -33.69
CA LYS A 1 0.55 23.26 -33.09
C LYS A 1 0.23 23.58 -31.63
N GLY A 2 0.87 22.89 -30.68
CA GLY A 2 0.89 23.23 -29.25
C GLY A 2 -0.47 23.39 -28.54
N GLY A 3 -1.34 22.37 -28.59
CA GLY A 3 -2.49 22.32 -27.68
C GLY A 3 -1.98 22.06 -26.26
N GLY A 4 -1.82 23.12 -25.47
CA GLY A 4 -1.40 23.04 -24.08
C GLY A 4 -2.42 22.23 -23.26
N TYR A 5 -1.98 21.12 -22.71
CA TYR A 5 -2.76 20.31 -21.78
C TYR A 5 -2.96 21.08 -20.47
N LYS A 6 -4.18 21.52 -20.18
CA LYS A 6 -4.59 21.91 -18.82
C LYS A 6 -5.22 20.68 -18.15
N GLY A 7 -4.38 19.88 -17.49
CA GLY A 7 -4.85 18.82 -16.61
C GLY A 7 -5.55 19.41 -15.39
N GLY A 8 -6.87 19.55 -15.47
CA GLY A 8 -7.71 19.79 -14.31
C GLY A 8 -8.07 18.44 -13.68
N SER A 9 -7.60 18.19 -12.45
CA SER A 9 -8.23 17.17 -11.62
C SER A 9 -9.69 17.60 -11.39
N ALA A 10 -10.65 16.72 -11.66
CA ALA A 10 -12.09 16.99 -11.53
C ALA A 10 -12.57 17.18 -10.07
N TYR A 11 -11.65 17.45 -9.14
CA TYR A 11 -11.91 17.86 -7.75
C TYR A 11 -11.46 19.32 -7.48
N GLY A 12 -11.42 20.16 -8.50
CA GLY A 12 -11.17 21.60 -8.40
C GLY A 12 -12.38 22.42 -7.93
N GLY A 13 -13.02 22.02 -6.83
CA GLY A 13 -13.81 22.97 -6.06
C GLY A 13 -12.85 23.92 -5.35
N LYS A 14 -13.18 25.22 -5.27
CA LYS A 14 -12.57 26.15 -4.30
C LYS A 14 -13.00 25.73 -2.88
N GLY A 15 -12.59 24.53 -2.45
CA GLY A 15 -12.60 24.14 -1.07
C GLY A 15 -11.54 24.96 -0.37
N LYS A 16 -11.90 25.60 0.75
CA LYS A 16 -10.91 26.12 1.70
C LYS A 16 -9.84 25.06 1.88
N ASP A 17 -8.57 25.45 1.87
CA ASP A 17 -7.46 24.59 2.26
C ASP A 17 -7.87 23.82 3.50
N ALA A 18 -8.17 22.53 3.33
CA ALA A 18 -8.46 21.64 4.43
C ALA A 18 -7.12 21.43 5.13
N GLY A 19 -6.77 22.38 6.00
CA GLY A 19 -5.52 22.40 6.74
C GLY A 19 -5.18 21.00 7.24
N GLY A 20 -4.08 20.46 6.75
CA GLY A 20 -3.37 19.33 7.37
C GLY A 20 -4.04 17.95 7.36
N LYS A 21 -5.13 17.67 6.64
CA LYS A 21 -5.77 16.33 6.65
C LYS A 21 -5.55 15.55 5.36
N GLY A 22 -4.29 15.33 4.98
CA GLY A 22 -3.90 14.68 3.71
C GLY A 22 -3.84 13.15 3.70
N LYS A 23 -4.02 12.46 4.83
CA LYS A 23 -3.99 10.98 4.90
C LYS A 23 -5.26 10.47 5.58
N GLY A 24 -5.95 9.52 4.93
CA GLY A 24 -7.13 8.83 5.46
C GLY A 24 -8.50 9.46 5.18
N PHE A 25 -8.58 10.69 4.65
CA PHE A 25 -9.87 11.33 4.32
C PHE A 25 -10.66 10.52 3.29
N ASP A 26 -9.97 10.00 2.27
CA ASP A 26 -10.54 9.15 1.22
C ASP A 26 -11.26 7.91 1.82
N ASP A 27 -10.60 7.18 2.71
CA ASP A 27 -11.16 5.95 3.29
C ASP A 27 -12.38 6.25 4.20
N GLY A 28 -12.34 7.38 4.93
CA GLY A 28 -13.50 7.85 5.71
C GLY A 28 -14.71 8.22 4.86
N CYS A 29 -14.50 8.77 3.66
CA CYS A 29 -15.59 9.06 2.72
C CYS A 29 -16.26 7.78 2.21
N TYR A 30 -15.49 6.75 1.85
CA TYR A 30 -16.06 5.46 1.43
C TYR A 30 -16.77 4.73 2.57
N LEU A 31 -16.31 4.86 3.81
CA LEU A 31 -16.99 4.28 4.96
C LEU A 31 -18.40 4.89 5.15
N THR A 32 -18.53 6.19 4.95
CA THR A 32 -19.76 6.95 5.24
C THR A 32 -20.74 7.04 4.08
N SER A 33 -20.31 6.80 2.84
CA SER A 33 -21.16 6.96 1.65
C SER A 33 -21.32 5.68 0.84
N ALA A 34 -22.53 5.11 0.86
CA ALA A 34 -22.90 3.97 0.01
C ALA A 34 -22.82 4.32 -1.49
N VAL A 35 -23.12 5.56 -1.87
CA VAL A 35 -23.01 6.04 -3.26
C VAL A 35 -21.56 6.00 -3.72
N LEU A 36 -20.61 6.45 -2.89
CA LEU A 36 -19.20 6.39 -3.25
C LEU A 36 -18.74 4.94 -3.40
N ARG A 37 -19.13 4.03 -2.49
CA ARG A 37 -18.79 2.60 -2.62
C ARG A 37 -19.32 1.97 -3.90
N ALA A 38 -20.56 2.26 -4.25
CA ALA A 38 -21.23 1.66 -5.40
C ALA A 38 -20.72 2.19 -6.75
N PHE A 39 -20.30 3.46 -6.82
CA PHE A 39 -20.10 4.14 -8.11
C PHE A 39 -18.77 4.87 -8.27
N MET A 40 -18.05 5.17 -7.19
CA MET A 40 -16.82 5.95 -7.26
C MET A 40 -15.59 5.04 -7.21
N PRO A 41 -14.81 4.95 -8.29
CA PRO A 41 -13.56 4.21 -8.27
C PRO A 41 -12.48 4.98 -7.48
N ARG A 42 -11.68 4.22 -6.74
CA ARG A 42 -10.54 4.72 -6.00
C ARG A 42 -9.37 4.95 -6.94
N GLY A 43 -9.29 6.18 -7.45
CA GLY A 43 -8.32 6.61 -8.45
C GLY A 43 -9.01 6.81 -9.79
N TYR A 44 -9.68 7.95 -9.92
CA TYR A 44 -10.42 8.33 -11.12
C TYR A 44 -9.72 9.49 -11.82
N THR A 45 -9.53 9.37 -13.13
CA THR A 45 -9.01 10.48 -13.95
C THR A 45 -9.77 10.54 -15.27
N CYS A 46 -10.20 11.75 -15.63
CA CYS A 46 -10.84 12.03 -16.92
C CYS A 46 -9.97 13.01 -17.70
N PHE A 47 -9.63 12.64 -18.93
CA PHE A 47 -8.93 13.48 -19.88
C PHE A 47 -9.93 13.95 -20.92
N VAL A 48 -9.90 15.23 -21.25
CA VAL A 48 -10.73 15.82 -22.32
C VAL A 48 -9.80 16.46 -23.33
N PHE A 49 -9.91 16.03 -24.58
CA PHE A 49 -9.18 16.57 -25.72
C PHE A 49 -10.15 17.34 -26.59
N GLU A 50 -9.70 18.47 -27.13
CA GLU A 50 -10.43 19.28 -28.09
C GLU A 50 -9.52 19.52 -29.29
N ASP A 51 -10.02 19.29 -30.51
CA ASP A 51 -9.29 19.61 -31.73
C ASP A 51 -9.51 21.07 -32.15
N GLY A 52 -8.84 21.51 -33.22
CA GLY A 52 -8.99 22.87 -33.74
C GLY A 52 -10.38 23.18 -34.32
N ALA A 53 -11.23 22.16 -34.53
CA ALA A 53 -12.61 22.30 -35.00
C ALA A 53 -13.64 22.30 -33.86
N GLY A 54 -13.19 22.17 -32.60
CA GLY A 54 -14.06 22.10 -31.42
C GLY A 54 -14.64 20.70 -31.16
N SER A 55 -14.21 19.67 -31.90
CA SER A 55 -14.61 18.28 -31.61
C SER A 55 -13.95 17.84 -30.31
N THR A 56 -14.69 17.14 -29.44
CA THR A 56 -14.17 16.67 -28.16
C THR A 56 -14.09 15.16 -28.06
N VAL A 57 -13.02 14.65 -27.45
CA VAL A 57 -12.84 13.23 -27.10
C VAL A 57 -12.51 13.15 -25.63
N SER A 58 -13.25 12.34 -24.87
CA SER A 58 -12.96 12.07 -23.47
C SER A 58 -12.44 10.66 -23.25
N VAL A 59 -11.43 10.53 -22.37
CA VAL A 59 -10.86 9.25 -21.95
C VAL A 59 -10.92 9.17 -20.44
N VAL A 60 -11.48 8.08 -19.92
CA VAL A 60 -11.59 7.83 -18.49
C VAL A 60 -10.66 6.68 -18.11
N MET A 61 -9.86 6.90 -17.08
CA MET A 61 -9.02 5.91 -16.42
C MET A 61 -9.56 5.69 -15.00
N ARG A 62 -9.95 4.45 -14.69
CA ARG A 62 -10.59 4.09 -13.42
C ARG A 62 -9.72 3.11 -12.66
N GLY A 63 -9.52 3.32 -11.36
CA GLY A 63 -9.06 2.28 -10.45
C GLY A 63 -10.21 1.36 -10.05
N PHE A 64 -9.92 0.38 -9.18
CA PHE A 64 -10.95 -0.43 -8.55
C PHE A 64 -11.93 0.43 -7.75
N LEU A 65 -13.18 -0.02 -7.63
CA LEU A 65 -14.05 0.44 -6.54
C LEU A 65 -13.39 0.11 -5.20
N LYS A 66 -13.70 0.87 -4.14
CA LYS A 66 -13.16 0.57 -2.81
C LYS A 66 -13.67 -0.80 -2.38
N PHE A 67 -12.77 -1.68 -1.99
CA PHE A 67 -13.06 -2.97 -1.36
C PHE A 67 -12.43 -3.09 0.04
N THR A 68 -12.85 -4.10 0.79
CA THR A 68 -12.51 -4.36 2.20
C THR A 68 -12.25 -5.86 2.39
N GLY A 69 -11.71 -6.25 3.53
CA GLY A 69 -11.61 -7.65 3.94
C GLY A 69 -12.95 -8.24 4.39
N LEU A 70 -13.07 -9.57 4.46
CA LEU A 70 -14.33 -10.23 4.83
C LEU A 70 -14.60 -10.21 6.33
N THR A 71 -13.55 -10.09 7.12
CA THR A 71 -13.63 -10.03 8.57
C THR A 71 -12.81 -8.84 9.06
N ALA A 72 -12.98 -8.47 10.34
CA ALA A 72 -12.08 -7.52 10.98
C ALA A 72 -10.60 -7.95 10.90
N THR A 73 -10.35 -9.27 10.80
CA THR A 73 -9.01 -9.88 10.75
C THR A 73 -8.25 -9.53 9.46
N ASP A 74 -8.97 -9.14 8.42
CA ASP A 74 -8.44 -8.88 7.08
C ASP A 74 -8.12 -7.38 6.83
N GLU A 75 -8.27 -6.53 7.86
CA GLU A 75 -7.99 -5.09 7.82
C GLU A 75 -6.76 -4.73 8.67
N ASP A 76 -6.13 -3.59 8.39
CA ASP A 76 -4.97 -3.12 9.19
C ASP A 76 -5.39 -2.63 10.59
N GLU A 77 -6.64 -2.15 10.69
CA GLU A 77 -7.28 -1.68 11.91
C GLU A 77 -8.73 -2.14 11.90
N GLU A 78 -9.32 -2.37 13.08
CA GLU A 78 -10.74 -2.68 13.18
C GLU A 78 -11.55 -1.52 12.60
N SER A 79 -12.27 -1.78 11.51
CA SER A 79 -13.09 -0.78 10.85
C SER A 79 -14.55 -1.22 10.87
N GLY A 80 -15.47 -0.25 10.98
CA GLY A 80 -16.90 -0.54 10.86
C GLY A 80 -17.31 -1.08 9.49
N ALA A 81 -16.43 -1.01 8.49
CA ALA A 81 -16.67 -1.52 7.14
C ALA A 81 -16.90 -3.03 7.11
N THR A 82 -16.22 -3.79 7.97
CA THR A 82 -16.29 -5.25 7.98
C THR A 82 -17.61 -5.79 8.55
N LYS A 83 -18.36 -4.96 9.29
CA LYS A 83 -19.75 -5.27 9.70
C LYS A 83 -20.75 -5.12 8.56
N ALA A 84 -20.31 -4.60 7.42
CA ALA A 84 -21.11 -4.37 6.22
C ALA A 84 -20.33 -4.80 4.97
N THR A 85 -19.69 -5.97 5.00
CA THR A 85 -18.93 -6.52 3.86
C THR A 85 -19.75 -6.62 2.59
N ASP A 86 -21.02 -7.03 2.69
CA ASP A 86 -21.94 -7.01 1.56
C ASP A 86 -22.16 -5.60 0.98
N ALA A 87 -21.95 -4.54 1.76
CA ALA A 87 -22.02 -3.15 1.28
C ALA A 87 -20.78 -2.72 0.47
N PHE A 88 -19.78 -3.59 0.34
CA PHE A 88 -18.61 -3.45 -0.53
C PHE A 88 -18.62 -4.43 -1.71
N MET A 89 -19.64 -5.29 -1.82
CA MET A 89 -19.91 -6.05 -3.04
C MET A 89 -20.38 -5.11 -4.14
N PHE A 90 -20.29 -5.55 -5.39
CA PHE A 90 -20.74 -4.74 -6.51
C PHE A 90 -22.26 -4.55 -6.47
N SER A 91 -22.70 -3.38 -6.91
CA SER A 91 -24.10 -2.93 -6.77
C SER A 91 -25.08 -4.00 -7.27
N GLY A 92 -25.93 -4.49 -6.38
CA GLY A 92 -26.96 -5.49 -6.67
C GLY A 92 -26.56 -6.93 -6.37
N TYR A 93 -25.35 -7.16 -5.86
CA TYR A 93 -24.87 -8.48 -5.46
C TYR A 93 -24.53 -8.54 -3.96
N THR A 94 -24.51 -9.76 -3.46
CA THR A 94 -24.07 -10.18 -2.13
C THR A 94 -23.02 -11.28 -2.27
N ARG A 95 -22.33 -11.64 -1.19
CA ARG A 95 -21.39 -12.78 -1.24
C ARG A 95 -22.06 -14.08 -1.69
N ALA A 96 -23.34 -14.29 -1.35
CA ALA A 96 -24.08 -15.50 -1.69
C ALA A 96 -24.31 -15.68 -3.20
N ASP A 97 -24.16 -14.63 -3.99
CA ASP A 97 -24.25 -14.69 -5.45
C ASP A 97 -22.98 -15.29 -6.08
N ALA A 98 -21.86 -15.34 -5.36
CA ALA A 98 -20.62 -15.91 -5.88
C ALA A 98 -20.69 -17.44 -5.90
N SER A 99 -20.25 -18.02 -7.01
CA SER A 99 -20.18 -19.48 -7.20
C SER A 99 -18.75 -19.98 -7.42
N ARG A 100 -17.80 -19.08 -7.63
CA ARG A 100 -16.37 -19.37 -7.73
C ARG A 100 -15.55 -18.15 -7.31
N PHE A 101 -14.25 -18.33 -7.15
CA PHE A 101 -13.35 -17.22 -6.89
C PHE A 101 -11.99 -17.38 -7.53
N ALA A 102 -11.33 -16.26 -7.81
CA ALA A 102 -9.94 -16.22 -8.23
C ALA A 102 -9.10 -15.50 -7.18
N VAL A 103 -7.88 -15.97 -6.97
CA VAL A 103 -6.94 -15.45 -5.98
C VAL A 103 -5.73 -14.93 -6.72
N THR A 104 -5.38 -13.67 -6.48
CA THR A 104 -4.14 -13.07 -6.98
C THR A 104 -3.27 -12.67 -5.81
N GLU A 105 -1.96 -12.88 -5.91
CA GLU A 105 -1.03 -12.34 -4.93
C GLU A 105 -1.16 -10.82 -4.83
N LYS A 106 -1.11 -10.29 -3.60
CA LYS A 106 -1.10 -8.86 -3.37
C LYS A 106 0.34 -8.37 -3.29
N SER A 107 0.82 -7.79 -4.40
CA SER A 107 2.15 -7.18 -4.41
C SER A 107 2.26 -5.99 -3.44
N ASN A 108 3.49 -5.75 -2.96
CA ASN A 108 3.86 -4.78 -1.92
C ASN A 108 4.25 -3.39 -2.50
N GLY A 109 3.82 -3.11 -3.73
CA GLY A 109 4.16 -1.90 -4.49
C GLY A 109 3.15 -0.75 -4.35
N GLU A 110 3.24 0.18 -5.30
CA GLU A 110 2.30 1.29 -5.46
C GLU A 110 1.27 1.02 -6.55
N ASN A 111 -0.01 1.26 -6.24
CA ASN A 111 -1.08 0.99 -7.18
C ASN A 111 -0.96 1.86 -8.44
N GLY A 112 -0.81 1.19 -9.58
CA GLY A 112 -0.70 1.75 -10.91
C GLY A 112 -1.90 1.37 -11.78
N LYS A 113 -2.21 2.24 -12.74
CA LYS A 113 -3.20 1.97 -13.77
C LYS A 113 -2.83 2.63 -15.08
N TYR A 114 -3.21 1.99 -16.19
CA TYR A 114 -3.10 2.59 -17.51
C TYR A 114 -4.18 2.13 -18.46
N THR A 115 -4.33 2.87 -19.56
CA THR A 115 -5.21 2.52 -20.66
C THR A 115 -4.68 3.11 -21.98
N ALA A 116 -5.12 2.57 -23.11
CA ALA A 116 -4.80 3.10 -24.43
C ALA A 116 -6.06 3.39 -25.22
N ARG A 117 -6.12 4.55 -25.89
CA ARG A 117 -7.26 4.98 -26.70
C ARG A 117 -6.81 5.71 -27.94
N ARG A 118 -7.61 5.62 -29.00
CA ARG A 118 -7.52 6.54 -30.13
C ARG A 118 -8.14 7.88 -29.77
N VAL A 119 -7.39 8.95 -29.97
CA VAL A 119 -7.83 10.34 -29.84
C VAL A 119 -7.56 11.02 -31.17
N PHE A 120 -8.62 11.41 -31.87
CA PHE A 120 -8.56 11.97 -33.23
C PHE A 120 -7.76 11.08 -34.21
N GLY A 121 -7.95 9.76 -34.13
CA GLY A 121 -7.31 8.77 -35.00
C GLY A 121 -5.95 8.26 -34.52
N GLU A 122 -5.30 8.98 -33.61
CA GLU A 122 -3.96 8.66 -33.10
C GLU A 122 -4.02 7.89 -31.78
N TRP A 123 -3.10 6.94 -31.56
CA TRP A 123 -3.02 6.21 -30.30
C TRP A 123 -2.38 7.06 -29.20
N TYR A 124 -3.07 7.13 -28.06
CA TYR A 124 -2.56 7.69 -26.81
C TYR A 124 -2.55 6.63 -25.72
N CYS A 125 -1.55 6.69 -24.87
CA CYS A 125 -1.52 5.97 -23.60
C CYS A 125 -1.75 6.95 -22.45
N PHE A 126 -2.48 6.47 -21.45
CA PHE A 126 -2.84 7.18 -20.24
C PHE A 126 -2.38 6.32 -19.08
N ALA A 127 -1.53 6.83 -18.20
CA ALA A 127 -1.03 6.06 -17.07
C ALA A 127 -0.86 6.93 -15.83
N GLY A 128 -0.88 6.30 -14.66
CA GLY A 128 -0.54 6.96 -13.41
C GLY A 128 -0.87 6.13 -12.19
N SER A 129 -0.54 6.68 -11.01
CA SER A 129 -0.87 6.05 -9.74
C SER A 129 -2.34 6.23 -9.38
N LYS A 130 -2.75 5.77 -8.19
CA LYS A 130 -4.05 6.11 -7.59
C LYS A 130 -4.41 7.60 -7.75
N ASN A 131 -3.47 8.51 -7.48
CA ASN A 131 -3.74 9.95 -7.36
C ASN A 131 -3.27 10.79 -8.55
N THR A 132 -2.67 10.17 -9.57
CA THR A 132 -2.09 10.88 -10.71
C THR A 132 -2.55 10.25 -12.02
N GLY A 133 -2.57 11.05 -13.09
CA GLY A 133 -2.82 10.57 -14.43
C GLY A 133 -2.11 11.47 -15.43
N MET A 134 -1.41 10.84 -16.36
CA MET A 134 -0.60 11.47 -17.40
C MET A 134 -0.96 10.85 -18.74
N ALA A 135 -0.77 11.59 -19.83
CA ALA A 135 -1.15 11.15 -21.16
C ALA A 135 -0.05 11.50 -22.15
N TRP A 136 0.29 10.56 -23.02
CA TRP A 136 1.23 10.80 -24.12
C TRP A 136 0.76 10.05 -25.36
N ARG A 137 1.15 10.58 -26.52
CA ARG A 137 0.92 9.90 -27.79
C ARG A 137 1.90 8.73 -27.90
N ILE A 138 1.40 7.55 -28.28
CA ILE A 138 2.24 6.37 -28.51
C ILE A 138 3.20 6.68 -29.67
N GLY A 139 4.48 6.32 -29.51
CA GLY A 139 5.56 6.70 -30.42
C GLY A 139 6.28 8.01 -30.07
N CYS A 140 5.78 8.78 -29.10
CA CYS A 140 6.56 9.86 -28.48
C CYS A 140 7.36 9.33 -27.27
N ASP A 141 8.50 9.96 -27.01
CA ASP A 141 9.33 9.71 -25.82
C ASP A 141 8.64 10.27 -24.55
N ALA A 142 7.98 9.38 -23.81
CA ALA A 142 7.25 9.76 -22.60
C ALA A 142 8.17 10.24 -21.46
N PRO A 143 9.32 9.59 -21.19
CA PRO A 143 10.31 10.08 -20.23
C PRO A 143 10.75 11.53 -20.43
N SER A 144 10.90 11.99 -21.68
CA SER A 144 11.22 13.41 -21.95
C SER A 144 10.08 14.38 -21.60
N ILE A 145 8.83 13.93 -21.69
CA ILE A 145 7.65 14.74 -21.32
C ILE A 145 7.45 14.75 -19.79
N TYR A 146 7.73 13.61 -19.15
CA TYR A 146 7.52 13.38 -17.73
C TYR A 146 8.80 12.85 -17.08
N PRO A 147 9.82 13.71 -16.87
CA PRO A 147 11.09 13.27 -16.31
C PRO A 147 10.93 12.77 -14.88
N VAL A 148 11.63 11.70 -14.53
CA VAL A 148 11.74 11.21 -13.14
C VAL A 148 12.82 12.03 -12.43
N PRO A 149 12.49 12.77 -11.36
CA PRO A 149 13.49 13.54 -10.63
C PRO A 149 14.59 12.62 -10.06
N GLY A 150 15.86 13.00 -10.25
CA GLY A 150 17.03 12.23 -9.80
C GLY A 150 17.73 11.41 -10.90
N ASP A 151 17.09 11.18 -12.06
CA ASP A 151 17.72 10.46 -13.18
C ASP A 151 18.86 11.26 -13.85
N THR A 152 18.89 12.59 -13.70
CA THR A 152 19.84 13.46 -14.43
C THR A 152 21.26 13.47 -13.85
N GLY A 153 21.59 12.57 -12.92
CA GLY A 153 22.92 12.51 -12.28
C GLY A 153 23.25 13.72 -11.39
N CYS A 154 22.29 14.61 -11.15
CA CYS A 154 22.42 15.71 -10.20
C CYS A 154 22.09 15.19 -8.80
N GLU A 155 22.88 15.61 -7.81
CA GLU A 155 22.99 15.07 -6.45
C GLU A 155 21.70 14.52 -5.80
N PRO A 156 21.83 13.49 -4.93
CA PRO A 156 20.71 12.98 -4.15
C PRO A 156 20.01 14.13 -3.44
N ALA A 157 18.70 14.23 -3.65
CA ALA A 157 17.90 15.29 -3.09
C ALA A 157 18.12 15.36 -1.56
N ALA A 158 18.15 16.57 -0.99
CA ALA A 158 18.32 16.77 0.45
C ALA A 158 17.35 15.86 1.23
N ALA A 159 17.68 15.46 2.46
CA ALA A 159 16.86 14.55 3.28
C ALA A 159 15.40 15.03 3.49
N ASP A 160 15.13 16.31 3.20
CA ASP A 160 13.82 16.96 3.30
C ASP A 160 13.07 17.01 1.96
N ALA A 161 13.70 16.56 0.87
CA ALA A 161 13.12 16.57 -0.46
C ALA A 161 12.00 15.52 -0.53
N LYS A 162 10.82 16.00 -0.86
CA LYS A 162 9.65 15.17 -1.12
C LYS A 162 10.01 14.10 -2.14
N LEU A 163 9.80 12.83 -1.79
CA LEU A 163 10.04 11.68 -2.67
C LEU A 163 9.53 11.97 -4.09
N PRO A 164 10.29 11.57 -5.13
CA PRO A 164 9.87 11.81 -6.50
C PRO A 164 8.46 11.24 -6.69
N PRO A 165 7.58 11.98 -7.39
CA PRO A 165 6.23 11.50 -7.63
C PRO A 165 6.31 10.14 -8.33
N VAL A 166 5.55 9.16 -7.85
CA VAL A 166 5.48 7.82 -8.44
C VAL A 166 4.89 7.84 -9.87
N GLY A 167 4.13 8.89 -10.22
CA GLY A 167 3.48 9.05 -11.53
C GLY A 167 4.45 8.97 -12.72
N PRO A 168 5.48 9.83 -12.80
CA PRO A 168 6.51 9.74 -13.83
C PRO A 168 7.22 8.38 -13.91
N LYS A 169 7.49 7.73 -12.77
CA LYS A 169 8.09 6.38 -12.75
C LYS A 169 7.18 5.34 -13.41
N ILE A 170 5.88 5.38 -13.09
CA ILE A 170 4.85 4.56 -13.74
C ILE A 170 4.80 4.84 -15.25
N VAL A 171 4.79 6.11 -15.67
CA VAL A 171 4.74 6.47 -17.10
C VAL A 171 5.94 5.92 -17.85
N ARG A 172 7.16 6.10 -17.31
CA ARG A 172 8.38 5.54 -17.89
C ARG A 172 8.27 4.03 -18.04
N HIS A 173 7.85 3.33 -17.00
CA HIS A 173 7.73 1.87 -17.04
C HIS A 173 6.71 1.37 -18.08
N ILE A 174 5.52 1.99 -18.15
CA ILE A 174 4.50 1.64 -19.15
C ILE A 174 4.97 2.00 -20.56
N HIS A 175 5.69 3.11 -20.73
CA HIS A 175 6.31 3.45 -22.01
C HIS A 175 7.34 2.41 -22.46
N GLU A 176 8.21 1.96 -21.56
CA GLU A 176 9.21 0.91 -21.84
C GLU A 176 8.54 -0.42 -22.18
N LEU A 177 7.53 -0.84 -21.41
CA LEU A 177 6.74 -2.05 -21.68
C LEU A 177 6.14 -2.03 -23.09
N LEU A 178 5.43 -0.96 -23.44
CA LEU A 178 4.80 -0.84 -24.76
C LEU A 178 5.85 -0.71 -25.88
N THR A 179 6.98 -0.06 -25.64
CA THR A 179 8.04 0.08 -26.64
C THR A 179 8.73 -1.26 -26.91
N ALA A 180 8.93 -2.08 -25.88
CA ALA A 180 9.56 -3.40 -25.97
C ALA A 180 8.67 -4.47 -26.62
N MET A 181 7.34 -4.29 -26.63
CA MET A 181 6.44 -5.22 -27.31
C MET A 181 6.68 -5.23 -28.83
N PRO A 182 6.74 -6.43 -29.47
CA PRO A 182 6.78 -6.54 -30.93
C PRO A 182 5.62 -5.79 -31.58
N GLU A 183 5.84 -5.14 -32.72
CA GLU A 183 4.87 -4.22 -33.33
C GLU A 183 3.46 -4.84 -33.52
N GLY A 184 3.38 -6.07 -34.04
CA GLY A 184 2.11 -6.76 -34.23
C GLY A 184 1.42 -7.09 -32.90
N SER A 185 2.17 -7.57 -31.90
CA SER A 185 1.64 -7.85 -30.56
C SER A 185 1.17 -6.58 -29.87
N ARG A 186 1.94 -5.49 -29.99
CA ARG A 186 1.58 -4.17 -29.48
C ARG A 186 0.30 -3.65 -30.11
N ALA A 187 0.16 -3.72 -31.43
CA ALA A 187 -1.03 -3.24 -32.12
C ALA A 187 -2.27 -4.02 -31.67
N ASP A 188 -2.18 -5.35 -31.59
CA ASP A 188 -3.26 -6.22 -31.11
C ASP A 188 -3.59 -5.96 -29.63
N TYR A 189 -2.59 -5.76 -28.77
CA TYR A 189 -2.78 -5.42 -27.36
C TYR A 189 -3.49 -4.07 -27.16
N LEU A 190 -3.05 -3.04 -27.89
CA LEU A 190 -3.66 -1.71 -27.84
C LEU A 190 -5.10 -1.73 -28.36
N GLU A 191 -5.38 -2.49 -29.42
CA GLU A 191 -6.72 -2.65 -29.96
C GLU A 191 -7.62 -3.40 -28.97
N ALA A 192 -7.15 -4.49 -28.34
CA ALA A 192 -7.90 -5.21 -27.32
C ALA A 192 -8.29 -4.31 -26.13
N ILE A 193 -7.35 -3.54 -25.58
CA ILE A 193 -7.61 -2.59 -24.49
C ILE A 193 -8.53 -1.45 -24.96
N GLY A 194 -8.29 -0.94 -26.17
CA GLY A 194 -8.96 0.21 -26.75
C GLY A 194 -10.43 -0.06 -27.06
N ALA A 195 -10.71 -1.14 -27.78
CA ALA A 195 -12.03 -1.52 -28.28
C ALA A 195 -13.02 -1.76 -27.14
N GLU A 196 -12.61 -2.51 -26.11
CA GLU A 196 -13.44 -2.80 -24.95
C GLU A 196 -13.43 -1.69 -23.89
N ARG A 197 -12.64 -0.64 -24.13
CA ARG A 197 -12.42 0.47 -23.21
C ARG A 197 -11.93 -0.01 -21.83
N LEU A 198 -10.97 -0.91 -21.81
CA LEU A 198 -10.42 -1.48 -20.58
C LEU A 198 -9.47 -0.50 -19.87
N THR A 199 -9.39 -0.59 -18.53
CA THR A 199 -8.29 -0.05 -17.74
C THR A 199 -7.47 -1.20 -17.19
N VAL A 200 -6.17 -1.18 -17.42
CA VAL A 200 -5.23 -2.17 -16.92
C VAL A 200 -4.76 -1.76 -15.53
N MET A 201 -4.89 -2.66 -14.56
CA MET A 201 -4.47 -2.46 -13.17
C MET A 201 -3.19 -3.24 -12.91
N PHE A 202 -2.25 -2.62 -12.20
CA PHE A 202 -0.99 -3.25 -11.82
C PHE A 202 -0.47 -2.67 -10.49
N GLU A 203 0.47 -3.36 -9.87
CA GLU A 203 1.26 -2.83 -8.76
C GLU A 203 2.68 -2.51 -9.24
N PHE A 204 3.09 -1.26 -9.04
CA PHE A 204 4.41 -0.77 -9.39
C PHE A 204 5.36 -0.99 -8.22
N ASN A 205 6.24 -1.97 -8.33
CA ASN A 205 7.24 -2.28 -7.32
C ASN A 205 8.52 -1.50 -7.60
N ASP A 206 9.00 -0.76 -6.61
CA ASP A 206 10.19 0.10 -6.71
C ASP A 206 11.09 -0.14 -5.49
N PRO A 207 12.36 -0.56 -5.67
CA PRO A 207 13.32 -0.76 -4.58
C PRO A 207 13.59 0.50 -3.73
N THR A 208 13.25 1.68 -4.24
CA THR A 208 13.35 2.97 -3.53
C THR A 208 12.05 3.38 -2.84
N HIS A 209 11.04 2.51 -2.85
CA HIS A 209 9.74 2.74 -2.23
C HIS A 209 9.15 1.46 -1.63
N GLU A 210 9.92 0.78 -0.79
CA GLU A 210 9.48 -0.44 -0.14
C GLU A 210 8.41 -0.18 0.94
N HIS A 211 7.40 -1.04 0.98
CA HIS A 211 6.40 -1.01 2.04
C HIS A 211 6.84 -1.85 3.24
N ILE A 212 6.52 -3.15 3.26
CA ILE A 212 6.84 -4.08 4.35
C ILE A 212 7.81 -5.16 3.89
N PHE A 213 7.63 -5.68 2.68
CA PHE A 213 8.55 -6.64 2.08
C PHE A 213 9.67 -5.94 1.30
N PRO A 214 10.87 -6.53 1.23
CA PRO A 214 11.93 -6.07 0.33
C PRO A 214 11.47 -6.07 -1.14
N ILE A 215 11.97 -5.11 -1.92
CA ILE A 215 11.76 -5.07 -3.38
C ILE A 215 13.14 -5.00 -4.03
N HIS A 216 13.44 -5.97 -4.88
CA HIS A 216 14.79 -6.13 -5.44
C HIS A 216 15.01 -5.42 -6.76
N GLU A 217 13.96 -5.24 -7.56
CA GLU A 217 14.02 -4.62 -8.87
C GLU A 217 12.78 -3.78 -9.16
N VAL A 218 12.88 -2.86 -10.12
CA VAL A 218 11.73 -2.08 -10.60
C VAL A 218 10.91 -2.95 -11.54
N LEU A 219 9.65 -3.20 -11.20
CA LEU A 219 8.76 -4.00 -12.03
C LEU A 219 7.29 -3.57 -11.89
N ALA A 220 6.45 -3.99 -12.84
CA ALA A 220 5.00 -3.88 -12.74
C ALA A 220 4.36 -5.27 -12.78
N ASP A 221 3.73 -5.67 -11.68
CA ASP A 221 2.93 -6.88 -11.65
C ASP A 221 1.49 -6.53 -11.99
N HIS A 222 1.04 -6.93 -13.17
CA HIS A 222 -0.34 -6.72 -13.61
C HIS A 222 -1.29 -7.61 -12.81
N VAL A 223 -2.41 -7.05 -12.37
CA VAL A 223 -3.33 -7.71 -11.43
C VAL A 223 -4.75 -7.87 -11.97
N SER A 224 -5.20 -7.01 -12.90
CA SER A 224 -6.58 -7.08 -13.40
C SER A 224 -6.81 -6.21 -14.64
N LEU A 225 -7.92 -6.47 -15.33
CA LEU A 225 -8.50 -5.60 -16.35
C LEU A 225 -9.87 -5.13 -15.87
N LEU A 226 -10.13 -3.82 -15.92
CA LEU A 226 -11.42 -3.23 -15.57
C LEU A 226 -12.17 -2.82 -16.83
N ASP A 227 -13.46 -3.11 -16.88
CA ASP A 227 -14.34 -2.70 -17.95
C ASP A 227 -14.63 -1.17 -17.91
N ARG A 228 -15.46 -0.71 -18.85
CA ARG A 228 -15.89 0.70 -18.92
C ARG A 228 -16.64 1.22 -17.68
N LYS A 229 -17.19 0.33 -16.86
CA LYS A 229 -17.88 0.66 -15.60
C LYS A 229 -16.90 0.69 -14.42
N GLY A 230 -15.70 0.14 -14.59
CA GLY A 230 -14.70 -0.02 -13.52
C GLY A 230 -14.86 -1.33 -12.76
N LEU A 231 -15.60 -2.30 -13.30
CA LEU A 231 -15.73 -3.64 -12.76
C LEU A 231 -14.64 -4.54 -13.34
N PRO A 232 -14.04 -5.44 -12.55
CA PRO A 232 -13.03 -6.36 -13.05
C PRO A 232 -13.66 -7.33 -14.05
N LEU A 233 -12.93 -7.62 -15.13
CA LEU A 233 -13.19 -8.79 -15.96
C LEU A 233 -12.93 -10.07 -15.15
N PRO A 234 -13.51 -11.22 -15.56
CA PRO A 234 -13.12 -12.52 -15.00
C PRO A 234 -11.62 -12.70 -15.05
N GLN A 235 -11.00 -13.16 -13.96
CA GLN A 235 -9.54 -13.22 -13.89
C GLN A 235 -8.95 -14.14 -14.96
N ARG A 236 -9.64 -15.24 -15.33
CA ARG A 236 -9.23 -16.10 -16.46
C ARG A 236 -9.09 -15.32 -17.78
N LYS A 237 -9.99 -14.38 -18.05
CA LYS A 237 -9.96 -13.56 -19.28
C LYS A 237 -8.86 -12.50 -19.21
N ALA A 238 -8.72 -11.83 -18.08
CA ALA A 238 -7.68 -10.83 -17.88
C ALA A 238 -6.28 -11.43 -18.05
N PHE A 239 -6.04 -12.58 -17.41
CA PHE A 239 -4.76 -13.26 -17.43
C PHE A 239 -4.46 -13.89 -18.79
N ALA A 240 -5.46 -14.46 -19.47
CA ALA A 240 -5.28 -14.92 -20.86
C ALA A 240 -4.83 -13.80 -21.80
N LEU A 241 -5.29 -12.55 -21.60
CA LEU A 241 -4.78 -11.40 -22.35
C LEU A 241 -3.34 -11.07 -21.98
N PHE A 242 -3.00 -11.11 -20.69
CA PHE A 242 -1.63 -10.87 -20.24
C PHE A 242 -0.65 -11.90 -20.82
N ASP A 243 -1.00 -13.19 -20.71
CA ASP A 243 -0.23 -14.32 -21.25
C ASP A 243 -0.01 -14.17 -22.77
N LYS A 244 -1.07 -13.89 -23.51
CA LYS A 244 -1.04 -13.71 -24.98
C LYS A 244 -0.01 -12.65 -25.41
N HIS A 245 0.15 -11.60 -24.62
CA HIS A 245 1.04 -10.48 -24.94
C HIS A 245 2.32 -10.45 -24.09
N SER A 246 2.60 -11.54 -23.36
CA SER A 246 3.77 -11.66 -22.47
C SER A 246 3.89 -10.50 -21.47
N VAL A 247 2.75 -10.00 -21.00
CA VAL A 247 2.68 -8.96 -19.98
C VAL A 247 2.85 -9.63 -18.62
N ARG A 248 3.88 -9.24 -17.87
CA ARG A 248 4.13 -9.77 -16.52
C ARG A 248 2.92 -9.52 -15.60
N HIS A 249 2.46 -10.56 -14.93
CA HIS A 249 1.35 -10.48 -13.98
C HIS A 249 1.70 -11.25 -12.70
N VAL A 250 1.00 -10.92 -11.60
CA VAL A 250 1.07 -11.72 -10.36
C VAL A 250 0.62 -13.16 -10.59
N PRO A 251 0.94 -14.14 -9.73
CA PRO A 251 0.30 -15.44 -9.78
C PRO A 251 -1.23 -15.34 -9.62
N CYS A 252 -1.99 -16.15 -10.36
CA CYS A 252 -3.44 -16.27 -10.19
C CYS A 252 -3.88 -17.73 -10.18
N THR A 253 -4.69 -18.07 -9.17
CA THR A 253 -5.32 -19.39 -9.04
C THR A 253 -6.83 -19.24 -9.01
N VAL A 254 -7.55 -20.05 -9.78
CA VAL A 254 -9.01 -20.03 -9.84
C VAL A 254 -9.60 -21.28 -9.21
N TYR A 255 -10.56 -21.08 -8.32
CA TYR A 255 -11.27 -22.11 -7.59
C TYR A 255 -12.74 -22.11 -8.00
N ASP A 256 -13.18 -23.18 -8.65
CA ASP A 256 -14.59 -23.37 -9.06
C ASP A 256 -15.50 -23.84 -7.90
N ASP A 257 -14.98 -23.90 -6.68
CA ASP A 257 -15.68 -24.35 -5.48
C ASP A 257 -15.51 -23.32 -4.34
N MET A 258 -16.59 -22.61 -4.01
CA MET A 258 -16.64 -21.64 -2.91
C MET A 258 -16.38 -22.26 -1.53
N GLY A 259 -16.55 -23.58 -1.37
CA GLY A 259 -16.25 -24.30 -0.12
C GLY A 259 -14.78 -24.21 0.30
N LYS A 260 -13.87 -23.94 -0.65
CA LYS A 260 -12.43 -23.78 -0.40
C LYS A 260 -12.02 -22.39 0.07
N LEU A 261 -12.94 -21.41 0.04
CA LEU A 261 -12.59 -20.02 0.29
C LEU A 261 -11.97 -19.83 1.68
N GLU A 262 -12.60 -20.33 2.74
CA GLU A 262 -12.12 -20.15 4.12
C GLU A 262 -10.75 -20.83 4.35
N GLU A 263 -10.52 -22.01 3.77
CA GLU A 263 -9.22 -22.69 3.83
C GLU A 263 -8.12 -21.85 3.19
N VAL A 264 -8.38 -21.30 2.00
CA VAL A 264 -7.44 -20.42 1.29
C VAL A 264 -7.16 -19.16 2.10
N MET A 265 -8.20 -18.54 2.67
CA MET A 265 -8.04 -17.34 3.48
C MET A 265 -7.18 -17.61 4.72
N GLU A 266 -7.40 -18.73 5.40
CA GLU A 266 -6.62 -19.11 6.58
C GLU A 266 -5.16 -19.40 6.23
N GLY A 267 -4.92 -20.09 5.11
CA GLY A 267 -3.56 -20.29 4.59
C GLY A 267 -2.82 -18.98 4.31
N VAL A 268 -3.53 -17.97 3.78
CA VAL A 268 -2.95 -16.63 3.55
C VAL A 268 -2.67 -15.89 4.85
N ARG A 269 -3.57 -15.95 5.84
CA ARG A 269 -3.36 -15.31 7.15
C ARG A 269 -2.12 -15.85 7.85
N ALA A 270 -1.90 -17.16 7.76
CA ALA A 270 -0.75 -17.84 8.34
C ALA A 270 0.58 -17.63 7.59
N SER A 271 0.57 -17.04 6.38
CA SER A 271 1.79 -16.76 5.62
C SER A 271 2.69 -15.74 6.34
N THR A 272 3.99 -15.87 6.13
CA THR A 272 5.01 -14.92 6.63
C THR A 272 5.81 -14.25 5.51
N ASP A 273 5.54 -14.61 4.26
CA ASP A 273 6.32 -14.26 3.07
C ASP A 273 5.55 -13.41 2.06
N THR A 274 4.26 -13.14 2.29
CA THR A 274 3.45 -12.25 1.43
C THR A 274 2.70 -11.20 2.23
N GLU A 275 2.31 -10.09 1.58
CA GLU A 275 1.33 -9.16 2.16
C GLU A 275 -0.03 -9.83 2.30
N GLY A 276 -0.36 -10.71 1.35
CA GLY A 276 -1.61 -11.44 1.31
C GLY A 276 -2.13 -11.56 -0.12
N VAL A 277 -3.44 -11.57 -0.29
CA VAL A 277 -4.09 -11.79 -1.59
C VAL A 277 -5.26 -10.84 -1.82
N VAL A 278 -5.61 -10.67 -3.09
CA VAL A 278 -6.91 -10.14 -3.52
C VAL A 278 -7.72 -11.28 -4.09
N ILE A 279 -8.94 -11.43 -3.59
CA ILE A 279 -9.90 -12.46 -3.99
C ILE A 279 -10.99 -11.80 -4.83
N TYR A 280 -11.17 -12.31 -6.04
CA TYR A 280 -12.19 -11.92 -7.00
C TYR A 280 -13.34 -12.91 -6.90
N LEU A 281 -14.50 -12.45 -6.43
CA LEU A 281 -15.70 -13.25 -6.34
C LEU A 281 -16.46 -13.18 -7.66
N GLU A 282 -16.82 -14.34 -8.22
CA GLU A 282 -17.40 -14.45 -9.56
C GLU A 282 -18.56 -15.44 -9.59
N ARG A 283 -19.47 -15.24 -10.54
CA ARG A 283 -20.53 -16.20 -10.91
C ARG A 283 -20.03 -17.16 -12.00
N THR A 284 -20.78 -18.24 -12.21
CA THR A 284 -20.53 -19.20 -13.31
C THR A 284 -20.67 -18.56 -14.69
N ASP A 285 -21.47 -17.49 -14.80
CA ASP A 285 -21.67 -16.72 -16.03
C ASP A 285 -20.64 -15.59 -16.22
N ASP A 286 -19.50 -15.67 -15.56
CA ASP A 286 -18.42 -14.67 -15.63
C ASP A 286 -18.79 -13.27 -15.09
N THR A 287 -19.92 -13.13 -14.39
CA THR A 287 -20.29 -11.86 -13.76
C THR A 287 -19.45 -11.62 -12.50
N PRO A 288 -18.79 -10.45 -12.36
CA PRO A 288 -18.08 -10.11 -11.14
C PRO A 288 -19.07 -9.77 -10.00
N VAL A 289 -18.87 -10.38 -8.83
CA VAL A 289 -19.70 -10.20 -7.64
C VAL A 289 -19.08 -9.19 -6.67
N GLY A 290 -17.76 -9.28 -6.45
CA GLY A 290 -17.07 -8.40 -5.54
C GLY A 290 -15.57 -8.68 -5.44
N LEU A 291 -14.90 -7.86 -4.65
CA LEU A 291 -13.48 -7.96 -4.34
C LEU A 291 -13.30 -8.02 -2.84
N VAL A 292 -12.39 -8.88 -2.41
CA VAL A 292 -11.99 -9.04 -1.01
C VAL A 292 -10.47 -8.97 -0.96
N LYS A 293 -9.93 -8.36 0.09
CA LYS A 293 -8.51 -8.52 0.43
C LYS A 293 -8.38 -9.40 1.66
N VAL A 294 -7.33 -10.21 1.69
CA VAL A 294 -6.89 -10.92 2.88
C VAL A 294 -5.43 -10.57 3.07
N LYS A 295 -5.05 -10.22 4.30
CA LYS A 295 -3.68 -9.88 4.64
C LYS A 295 -3.11 -10.97 5.54
N SER A 296 -1.81 -11.21 5.44
CA SER A 296 -1.13 -12.07 6.39
C SER A 296 -1.04 -11.39 7.76
N ASP A 297 -1.13 -12.18 8.83
CA ASP A 297 -0.98 -11.68 10.20
C ASP A 297 0.43 -11.06 10.37
N HIS A 298 1.44 -11.69 9.75
CA HIS A 298 2.80 -11.18 9.68
C HIS A 298 2.87 -9.76 9.12
N TYR A 299 2.22 -9.51 7.97
CA TYR A 299 2.20 -8.19 7.36
C TYR A 299 1.51 -7.16 8.26
N VAL A 300 0.38 -7.51 8.88
CA VAL A 300 -0.37 -6.58 9.75
C VAL A 300 0.49 -6.16 10.95
N ILE A 301 1.18 -7.12 11.59
CA ILE A 301 2.10 -6.88 12.72
C ILE A 301 3.29 -6.00 12.29
N ALA A 302 3.92 -6.31 11.16
CA ALA A 302 5.04 -5.54 10.62
C ALA A 302 4.62 -4.10 10.27
N ARG A 303 3.44 -3.92 9.66
CA ARG A 303 2.87 -2.61 9.35
C ARG A 303 2.56 -1.81 10.61
N ARG A 304 1.93 -2.42 11.62
CA ARG A 304 1.68 -1.78 12.92
C ARG A 304 2.98 -1.31 13.57
N THR A 305 4.03 -2.13 13.47
CA THR A 305 5.38 -1.79 13.94
C THR A 305 5.89 -0.55 13.21
N ARG A 306 5.96 -0.57 11.88
CA ARG A 306 6.43 0.57 11.06
C ARG A 306 5.73 1.88 11.39
N GLU A 307 4.40 1.86 11.46
CA GLU A 307 3.59 3.05 11.66
C GLU A 307 3.79 3.65 13.07
N THR A 308 3.86 2.77 14.08
CA THR A 308 4.17 3.17 15.46
C THR A 308 5.57 3.75 15.56
N LEU A 309 6.60 3.06 15.04
CA LEU A 309 7.99 3.53 15.05
C LEU A 309 8.13 4.87 14.33
N ARG A 310 7.51 5.01 13.15
CA ARG A 310 7.58 6.25 12.36
C ARG A 310 7.09 7.44 13.15
N SER A 311 5.96 7.30 13.83
CA SER A 311 5.27 8.40 14.53
C SER A 311 5.84 8.70 15.92
N THR A 312 6.42 7.69 16.60
CA THR A 312 6.90 7.83 17.99
C THR A 312 8.40 7.92 18.14
N LEU A 313 9.16 7.35 17.21
CA LEU A 313 10.61 7.25 17.27
C LEU A 313 11.26 8.05 16.15
N VAL A 314 11.08 7.64 14.90
CA VAL A 314 11.82 8.19 13.76
C VAL A 314 11.50 9.67 13.53
N THR A 315 10.22 10.03 13.36
CA THR A 315 9.84 11.43 13.10
C THR A 315 10.21 12.36 14.26
N PRO A 316 9.96 12.01 15.54
CA PRO A 316 10.41 12.84 16.66
C PRO A 316 11.93 13.02 16.72
N VAL A 317 12.72 11.97 16.48
CA VAL A 317 14.19 12.05 16.48
C VAL A 317 14.69 12.96 15.36
N VAL A 318 14.13 12.87 14.16
CA VAL A 318 14.43 13.81 13.04
C VAL A 318 14.12 15.26 13.43
N LYS A 319 13.08 15.48 14.25
CA LYS A 319 12.70 16.80 14.77
C LYS A 319 13.49 17.22 16.02
N GLY A 320 14.54 16.48 16.39
CA GLY A 320 15.44 16.83 17.50
C GLY A 320 15.05 16.27 18.88
N ALA A 321 14.08 15.34 18.96
CA ALA A 321 13.79 14.65 20.22
C ALA A 321 14.96 13.74 20.65
N GLN A 322 15.15 13.59 21.97
CA GLN A 322 16.14 12.68 22.51
C GLN A 322 15.75 11.22 22.25
N VAL A 323 16.68 10.43 21.68
CA VAL A 323 16.44 9.03 21.30
C VAL A 323 15.90 8.19 22.48
N PRO A 324 16.43 8.27 23.73
CA PRO A 324 15.90 7.48 24.84
C PRO A 324 14.44 7.77 25.19
N GLU A 325 14.01 9.04 25.10
CA GLU A 325 12.63 9.43 25.40
C GLU A 325 11.66 8.97 24.30
N ALA A 326 12.06 9.16 23.05
CA ALA A 326 11.31 8.72 21.88
C ALA A 326 11.16 7.19 21.86
N LEU A 327 12.24 6.46 22.16
CA LEU A 327 12.23 4.99 22.25
C LEU A 327 11.30 4.51 23.37
N LYS A 328 11.39 5.08 24.57
CA LYS A 328 10.49 4.75 25.68
C LYS A 328 9.01 4.94 25.31
N LYS A 329 8.70 6.00 24.57
CA LYS A 329 7.34 6.24 24.04
C LYS A 329 6.94 5.18 23.02
N ALA A 330 7.83 4.83 22.10
CA ALA A 330 7.61 3.79 21.10
C ALA A 330 7.32 2.43 21.75
N GLU A 331 8.13 2.01 22.73
CA GLU A 331 7.94 0.75 23.45
C GLU A 331 6.55 0.66 24.09
N LYS A 332 6.12 1.72 24.79
CA LYS A 332 4.79 1.78 25.38
C LYS A 332 3.68 1.64 24.33
N GLN A 333 3.81 2.35 23.21
CA GLN A 333 2.80 2.31 22.15
C GLN A 333 2.78 1.00 21.38
N LEU A 334 3.92 0.33 21.21
CA LEU A 334 3.99 -0.99 20.59
C LEU A 334 3.28 -2.05 21.44
N ARG A 335 3.51 -2.07 22.76
CA ARG A 335 2.78 -2.98 23.67
C ARG A 335 1.28 -2.80 23.57
N GLN A 336 0.84 -1.55 23.60
CA GLN A 336 -0.59 -1.24 23.49
C GLN A 336 -1.13 -1.62 22.11
N GLY A 337 -0.41 -1.24 21.04
CA GLY A 337 -0.83 -1.48 19.67
C GLY A 337 -0.94 -2.98 19.34
N MET A 338 0.01 -3.81 19.80
CA MET A 338 -0.09 -5.27 19.58
C MET A 338 -1.23 -5.91 20.37
N LYS A 339 -1.51 -5.41 21.57
CA LYS A 339 -2.67 -5.85 22.37
C LYS A 339 -4.01 -5.47 21.74
N GLU A 340 -4.04 -4.39 20.96
CA GLU A 340 -5.23 -3.91 20.24
C GLU A 340 -5.47 -4.64 18.90
N LEU A 341 -4.56 -5.52 18.47
CA LEU A 341 -4.74 -6.38 17.29
C LEU A 341 -5.68 -7.56 17.57
N THR A 342 -6.76 -7.35 18.31
CA THR A 342 -7.73 -8.38 18.75
C THR A 342 -8.44 -9.10 17.61
N HIS A 343 -8.33 -8.55 16.39
CA HIS A 343 -8.82 -9.16 15.16
C HIS A 343 -7.85 -10.19 14.60
N LEU A 344 -6.56 -10.21 14.96
CA LEU A 344 -5.65 -11.26 14.48
C LEU A 344 -5.86 -12.55 15.27
N SER A 345 -5.71 -13.68 14.58
CA SER A 345 -5.80 -15.00 15.22
C SER A 345 -4.70 -15.14 16.27
N GLY A 346 -5.04 -15.68 17.44
CA GLY A 346 -4.07 -15.86 18.53
C GLY A 346 -3.60 -14.57 19.23
N CYS A 347 -4.22 -13.41 19.01
CA CYS A 347 -3.76 -12.16 19.63
C CYS A 347 -3.73 -12.21 21.17
N LYS A 348 -4.72 -12.84 21.81
CA LYS A 348 -4.74 -12.94 23.29
C LYS A 348 -3.53 -13.70 23.81
N GLU A 349 -3.09 -14.70 23.07
CA GLU A 349 -2.01 -15.62 23.39
C GLU A 349 -0.62 -15.04 23.03
N HIS A 350 -0.52 -14.31 21.91
CA HIS A 350 0.76 -13.95 21.31
C HIS A 350 1.09 -12.44 21.32
N HIS A 351 0.18 -11.55 21.72
CA HIS A 351 0.43 -10.10 21.66
C HIS A 351 1.67 -9.64 22.45
N GLU A 352 2.03 -10.33 23.53
CA GLU A 352 3.25 -10.01 24.30
C GLU A 352 4.51 -10.37 23.49
N GLU A 353 4.54 -11.54 22.85
CA GLU A 353 5.63 -11.98 21.97
C GLU A 353 5.79 -11.02 20.78
N TRP A 354 4.68 -10.66 20.13
CA TRP A 354 4.69 -9.69 19.03
C TRP A 354 5.21 -8.32 19.47
N ALA A 355 4.84 -7.88 20.68
CA ALA A 355 5.32 -6.63 21.24
C ALA A 355 6.83 -6.68 21.54
N GLU A 356 7.34 -7.77 22.10
CA GLU A 356 8.77 -7.94 22.36
C GLU A 356 9.58 -7.91 21.05
N PHE A 357 9.13 -8.61 20.01
CA PHE A 357 9.74 -8.56 18.69
C PHE A 357 9.80 -7.13 18.13
N ALA A 358 8.66 -6.42 18.15
CA ALA A 358 8.57 -5.05 17.61
C ALA A 358 9.42 -4.05 18.42
N ILE A 359 9.49 -4.23 19.74
CA ILE A 359 10.35 -3.45 20.64
C ILE A 359 11.82 -3.71 20.35
N ALA A 360 12.20 -4.97 20.14
CA ALA A 360 13.56 -5.31 19.76
C ALA A 360 13.97 -4.64 18.43
N PHE A 361 13.07 -4.57 17.45
CA PHE A 361 13.32 -3.82 16.22
C PHE A 361 13.48 -2.31 16.47
N ALA A 362 12.64 -1.72 17.33
CA ALA A 362 12.76 -0.30 17.71
C ALA A 362 14.11 -0.01 18.40
N ARG A 363 14.57 -0.91 19.28
CA ARG A 363 15.87 -0.82 19.96
C ARG A 363 17.03 -0.96 18.98
N TYR A 364 16.96 -1.93 18.07
CA TYR A 364 17.95 -2.13 17.00
C TYR A 364 18.12 -0.85 16.18
N TRP A 365 17.01 -0.26 15.71
CA TRP A 365 17.06 1.01 14.97
C TRP A 365 17.68 2.15 15.81
N ALA A 366 17.27 2.28 17.07
CA ALA A 366 17.77 3.33 17.98
C ALA A 366 19.25 3.17 18.32
N GLU A 367 19.78 1.95 18.35
CA GLU A 367 21.21 1.67 18.53
C GLU A 367 22.01 2.07 17.29
N LEU A 368 21.58 1.63 16.10
CA LEU A 368 22.21 2.04 14.83
C LEU A 368 22.27 3.56 14.69
N TYR A 369 21.19 4.25 15.04
CA TYR A 369 21.13 5.72 14.97
C TYR A 369 22.12 6.38 15.96
N ARG A 370 22.23 5.87 17.19
CA ARG A 370 23.14 6.43 18.21
C ARG A 370 24.60 6.19 17.88
N ALA A 371 24.94 4.98 17.45
CA ALA A 371 26.31 4.57 17.10
C ALA A 371 26.81 5.24 15.81
N GLY A 372 25.90 5.56 14.88
CA GLY A 372 26.24 6.22 13.63
C GLY A 372 26.69 7.68 13.79
N ASP A 373 27.61 8.09 12.92
CA ASP A 373 27.93 9.50 12.68
C ASP A 373 26.81 10.20 11.88
N ALA A 374 27.04 11.45 11.48
CA ALA A 374 26.03 12.23 10.74
C ALA A 374 25.63 11.61 9.40
N ASP A 375 26.59 11.03 8.67
CA ASP A 375 26.34 10.40 7.37
C ASP A 375 25.61 9.06 7.53
N ALA A 376 26.03 8.23 8.48
CA ALA A 376 25.38 6.97 8.82
C ALA A 376 23.93 7.20 9.28
N ARG A 377 23.66 8.24 10.09
CA ARG A 377 22.30 8.63 10.49
C ARG A 377 21.45 9.04 9.29
N LYS A 378 22.00 9.85 8.37
CA LYS A 378 21.30 10.25 7.14
C LYS A 378 20.94 9.03 6.29
N LYS A 379 21.88 8.09 6.10
CA LYS A 379 21.66 6.83 5.37
C LYS A 379 20.60 5.95 6.04
N LEU A 380 20.63 5.80 7.36
CA LEU A 380 19.62 5.03 8.10
C LEU A 380 18.22 5.64 7.98
N LEU A 381 18.12 6.98 7.98
CA LEU A 381 16.84 7.67 7.80
C LEU A 381 16.29 7.50 6.38
N ALA A 382 17.15 7.59 5.36
CA ALA A 382 16.78 7.29 3.98
C ALA A 382 16.34 5.83 3.84
N GLU A 383 17.12 4.88 4.36
CA GLU A 383 16.80 3.46 4.36
C GLU A 383 15.46 3.18 5.05
N TYR A 384 15.18 3.78 6.22
CA TYR A 384 13.88 3.62 6.89
C TYR A 384 12.72 4.15 6.04
N SER A 385 12.93 5.23 5.29
CA SER A 385 11.87 5.93 4.55
C SER A 385 11.59 5.30 3.17
N GLU A 386 12.64 4.77 2.54
CA GLU A 386 12.62 4.28 1.15
C GLU A 386 12.72 2.76 1.06
N ARG A 387 13.37 2.13 2.04
CA ARG A 387 13.77 0.71 2.04
C ARG A 387 13.42 0.02 3.36
N TYR A 388 12.25 0.34 3.90
CA TYR A 388 11.81 -0.18 5.18
C TYR A 388 11.80 -1.71 5.20
N GLY A 389 11.34 -2.35 4.12
CA GLY A 389 11.21 -3.80 4.07
C GLY A 389 12.55 -4.51 4.14
N SER A 390 13.55 -4.02 3.40
CA SER A 390 14.94 -4.44 3.47
C SER A 390 15.52 -4.29 4.88
N LEU A 391 15.30 -3.13 5.52
CA LEU A 391 15.75 -2.87 6.89
C LEU A 391 15.10 -3.80 7.92
N TYR A 392 13.79 -4.00 7.81
CA TYR A 392 13.01 -4.88 8.70
C TYR A 392 13.41 -6.34 8.52
N HIS A 393 13.57 -6.80 7.28
CA HIS A 393 13.98 -8.16 6.98
C HIS A 393 15.41 -8.45 7.44
N ARG A 394 16.34 -7.49 7.31
CA ARG A 394 17.69 -7.62 7.88
C ARG A 394 17.64 -7.84 9.39
N PHE A 395 16.80 -7.09 10.10
CA PHE A 395 16.59 -7.30 11.53
C PHE A 395 15.97 -8.67 11.82
N LEU A 396 14.94 -9.07 11.08
CA LEU A 396 14.25 -10.35 11.26
C LEU A 396 15.23 -11.53 11.13
N SER A 397 16.12 -11.51 10.13
CA SER A 397 17.15 -12.53 9.96
C SER A 397 18.09 -12.62 11.17
N LEU A 398 18.58 -11.47 11.66
CA LEU A 398 19.42 -11.43 12.87
C LEU A 398 18.67 -11.93 14.12
N TRP A 399 17.39 -11.60 14.24
CA TRP A 399 16.52 -12.02 15.34
C TRP A 399 16.36 -13.53 15.37
N GLN A 400 16.09 -14.14 14.23
CA GLN A 400 15.95 -15.59 14.09
C GLN A 400 17.26 -16.34 14.38
N GLN A 401 18.41 -15.71 14.13
CA GLN A 401 19.74 -16.26 14.41
C GLN A 401 20.18 -16.05 15.87
N GLY A 402 19.45 -15.25 16.66
CA GLY A 402 19.88 -14.84 18.00
C GLY A 402 21.08 -13.89 17.98
N GLU A 403 21.35 -13.26 16.84
CA GLU A 403 22.51 -12.39 16.59
C GLU A 403 22.18 -10.91 16.73
N VAL A 404 20.97 -10.54 17.14
CA VAL A 404 20.62 -9.12 17.26
C VAL A 404 21.50 -8.51 18.34
N PRO A 405 22.26 -7.44 18.02
CA PRO A 405 23.02 -6.70 19.01
C PRO A 405 22.05 -5.84 19.84
N VAL A 406 21.18 -6.48 20.62
CA VAL A 406 20.34 -5.79 21.59
C VAL A 406 21.15 -5.70 22.88
N PRO A 407 21.37 -4.51 23.46
CA PRO A 407 21.81 -4.44 24.84
C PRO A 407 20.82 -5.21 25.72
N PRO A 408 21.28 -5.93 26.76
CA PRO A 408 20.39 -6.69 27.64
C PRO A 408 19.26 -5.79 28.14
N PRO A 409 18.05 -6.33 28.34
CA PRO A 409 16.93 -5.54 28.82
C PRO A 409 17.38 -4.75 30.05
N ALA A 410 17.05 -3.44 30.07
CA ALA A 410 17.30 -2.63 31.25
C ALA A 410 16.72 -3.39 32.45
N PRO A 411 17.49 -3.58 33.54
CA PRO A 411 17.03 -4.32 34.68
C PRO A 411 15.67 -3.75 35.12
N PRO A 412 14.71 -4.60 35.52
CA PRO A 412 13.41 -4.13 35.97
C PRO A 412 13.64 -3.03 37.00
N PRO A 413 12.87 -1.92 36.94
CA PRO A 413 13.04 -0.83 37.89
C PRO A 413 13.02 -1.43 39.29
N ALA A 414 14.14 -1.29 40.03
CA ALA A 414 14.28 -1.86 41.36
C ALA A 414 13.01 -1.55 42.14
N ASP A 415 12.30 -2.60 42.55
CA ASP A 415 10.96 -2.50 43.10
C ASP A 415 11.06 -1.54 44.29
N GLY A 416 10.63 -0.28 44.09
CA GLY A 416 10.88 0.83 45.01
C GLY A 416 10.06 0.72 46.30
N ARG A 417 9.60 -0.48 46.64
CA ARG A 417 8.74 -0.79 47.77
C ARG A 417 9.49 -0.97 49.08
N ASP A 418 10.82 -1.01 49.10
CA ASP A 418 11.55 -1.23 50.36
C ASP A 418 12.07 0.05 51.05
N GLY A 419 11.95 1.22 50.40
CA GLY A 419 12.50 2.48 50.93
C GLY A 419 11.55 3.31 51.80
N ARG A 420 10.23 3.11 51.70
CA ARG A 420 9.23 4.00 52.37
C ARG A 420 8.67 3.46 53.69
N GLN A 421 9.02 2.25 54.11
CA GLN A 421 8.55 1.69 55.38
C GLN A 421 9.44 2.02 56.59
N ARG A 422 10.68 2.49 56.39
CA ARG A 422 11.59 2.83 57.51
C ARG A 422 11.45 4.26 58.07
N CYS A 423 10.74 5.17 57.42
CA CYS A 423 10.55 6.55 57.92
C CYS A 423 9.28 6.79 58.76
N ARG A 424 8.47 5.77 59.06
CA ARG A 424 7.27 5.91 59.93
C ARG A 424 7.42 5.36 61.35
N ALA A 425 8.55 4.72 61.70
CA ALA A 425 8.78 4.20 63.05
C ALA A 425 9.48 5.19 64.01
N ALA A 426 10.06 6.30 63.51
CA ALA A 426 10.85 7.23 64.34
C ALA A 426 10.08 8.44 64.92
N ARG A 427 8.74 8.50 64.78
CA ARG A 427 7.93 9.68 65.19
C ARG A 427 6.89 9.42 66.30
N ARG A 428 6.95 8.29 67.00
CA ARG A 428 6.02 7.94 68.11
C ARG A 428 6.73 7.68 69.44
N GLY A 429 7.68 8.51 69.83
CA GLY A 429 8.34 8.39 71.14
C GLY A 429 8.91 9.73 71.61
N ARG A 430 8.02 10.64 72.03
CA ARG A 430 8.33 11.78 72.91
C ARG A 430 7.06 12.61 73.20
N GLN A 431 6.21 12.10 74.09
CA GLN A 431 5.26 12.87 74.89
C GLN A 431 4.96 12.04 76.15
N HIS A 432 5.81 12.20 77.16
CA HIS A 432 5.52 12.06 78.59
C HIS A 432 6.81 12.38 79.34
N GLU A 433 6.95 13.64 79.72
CA GLU A 433 7.44 14.16 81.01
C GLU A 433 7.42 15.69 80.97
#